data_AF-A0A5C7VNX1-F1
#
_entry.id   AF-A0A5C7VNX1-F1
#
_cell.length_a   1.000
_cell.length_b   1.000
_cell.length_c   1.000
_cell.angle_alpha   90.00
_cell.angle_beta   90.00
_cell.angle_gamma   90.00
#
_symmetry.space_group_name_H-M   'P 1'
#
loop_
_entity.id
_entity.type
_entity.pdbx_description
1 polymer ?
#
loop_
_entity_poly.entity_id
_entity_poly.type
_entity_poly.pdbx_seq_one_letter_code
_entity_poly.pdbx_strand_id
1 'polypeptide(L)' 'IARERRGTGGFGFDPVMFIPEFGQTCAELPPDVKNAHSHRGRAAAAMVELMRRRWL' A
#
# COMPACT_ATOMS: atom_id res chain seq x y z
N ILE A 1 6.10 6.64 11.13
CA ILE A 1 4.74 6.88 11.71
C ILE A 1 4.54 8.38 11.81
N ALA A 2 3.37 8.89 11.38
CA ALA A 2 3.00 10.30 11.49
C ALA A 2 2.66 10.69 12.94
N ARG A 3 2.83 11.97 13.30
CA ARG A 3 2.55 12.48 14.67
C ARG A 3 1.08 12.76 14.93
N GLU A 4 0.28 12.84 13.89
CA GLU A 4 -1.16 13.03 13.92
C GLU A 4 -1.83 12.14 12.87
N ARG A 5 -3.15 11.91 13.03
CA ARG A 5 -3.93 11.15 12.04
C ARG A 5 -4.20 12.04 10.84
N ARG A 6 -3.87 11.57 9.63
CA ARG A 6 -4.10 12.30 8.38
C ARG A 6 -4.74 11.39 7.35
N GLY A 7 -5.62 11.95 6.52
CA GLY A 7 -6.41 11.21 5.53
C GLY A 7 -7.67 10.56 6.10
N THR A 8 -8.63 10.29 5.23
CA THR A 8 -9.95 9.73 5.57
C THR A 8 -10.19 8.34 4.96
N GLY A 9 -9.33 7.90 4.05
CA GLY A 9 -9.43 6.60 3.38
C GLY A 9 -8.80 5.45 4.16
N GLY A 10 -9.01 4.24 3.67
CA GLY A 10 -8.41 3.04 4.26
C GLY A 10 -9.04 2.60 5.58
N PHE A 11 -8.28 1.87 6.39
CA PHE A 11 -8.73 1.29 7.65
C PHE A 11 -7.57 1.10 8.64
N GLY A 12 -7.89 0.85 9.92
CA GLY A 12 -6.89 0.56 10.95
C GLY A 12 -5.85 1.67 11.12
N PHE A 13 -4.57 1.33 10.94
CA PHE A 13 -3.42 2.24 11.11
C PHE A 13 -3.10 3.10 9.89
N ASP A 14 -3.89 3.00 8.82
CA ASP A 14 -3.64 3.77 7.59
C ASP A 14 -3.48 5.28 7.83
N PRO A 15 -4.24 5.93 8.75
CA PRO A 15 -4.08 7.37 9.01
C PRO A 15 -2.78 7.78 9.71
N VAL A 16 -1.97 6.84 10.21
CA VAL A 16 -0.69 7.13 10.89
C VAL A 16 0.51 6.43 10.23
N MET A 17 0.25 5.50 9.31
CA MET A 17 1.28 4.84 8.50
C MET A 17 1.77 5.80 7.42
N PHE A 18 2.78 6.60 7.76
CA PHE A 18 3.44 7.52 6.83
C PHE A 18 4.30 6.75 5.81
N ILE A 19 4.12 7.08 4.52
CA ILE A 19 4.88 6.54 3.40
C ILE A 19 5.86 7.63 2.91
N PRO A 20 7.17 7.52 3.21
CA PRO A 20 8.15 8.56 2.87
C PRO A 20 8.23 8.89 1.38
N GLU A 21 8.06 7.88 0.52
CA GLU A 21 8.10 8.03 -0.95
C GLU A 21 7.01 8.98 -1.48
N PHE A 22 5.87 9.09 -0.79
CA PHE A 22 4.75 9.95 -1.20
C PHE A 22 4.58 11.18 -0.30
N GLY A 23 5.32 11.29 0.80
CA GLY A 23 5.10 12.36 1.79
C GLY A 23 3.72 12.32 2.47
N GLN A 24 3.00 11.20 2.36
CA GLN A 24 1.59 11.04 2.72
C GLN A 24 1.40 9.83 3.64
N THR A 25 0.33 9.81 4.43
CA THR A 25 -0.10 8.58 5.11
C THR A 25 -0.82 7.66 4.14
N CYS A 26 -0.90 6.38 4.49
CA CYS A 26 -1.60 5.38 3.70
C CYS A 26 -3.11 5.70 3.51
N ALA A 27 -3.71 6.50 4.40
CA ALA A 27 -5.10 6.97 4.30
C ALA A 27 -5.28 8.20 3.40
N GLU A 28 -4.19 8.91 3.08
CA GLU A 28 -4.19 10.05 2.16
C GLU A 28 -3.99 9.61 0.70
N LEU A 29 -3.50 8.39 0.48
CA LEU A 29 -3.24 7.85 -0.86
C LEU A 29 -4.53 7.41 -1.57
N PRO A 30 -4.68 7.74 -2.87
CA PRO A 30 -5.70 7.15 -3.71
C PRO A 30 -5.64 5.61 -3.71
N PRO A 31 -6.77 4.89 -3.81
CA PRO A 31 -6.80 3.43 -3.71
C PRO A 31 -5.93 2.71 -4.75
N ASP A 32 -5.88 3.22 -5.97
CA ASP A 32 -5.07 2.73 -7.09
C ASP A 32 -3.56 2.85 -6.79
N VAL A 33 -3.11 4.03 -6.34
CA VAL A 33 -1.72 4.25 -5.91
C VAL A 33 -1.36 3.33 -4.75
N LYS A 34 -2.23 3.26 -3.74
CA LYS A 34 -2.04 2.36 -2.60
C LYS A 34 -1.97 0.89 -3.04
N ASN A 35 -2.82 0.45 -3.95
CA ASN A 35 -2.82 -0.92 -4.42
C ASN A 35 -1.58 -1.26 -5.25
N ALA A 36 -1.07 -0.32 -6.05
CA ALA A 36 0.16 -0.51 -6.82
C ALA A 36 1.42 -0.55 -5.93
N HIS A 37 1.48 0.29 -4.88
CA HIS A 37 2.72 0.50 -4.11
C HIS A 37 2.73 -0.14 -2.71
N SER A 38 1.59 -0.61 -2.19
CA SER A 38 1.55 -1.24 -0.87
C SER A 38 2.29 -2.59 -0.82
N HIS A 39 2.65 -3.01 0.40
CA HIS A 39 3.22 -4.34 0.65
C HIS A 39 2.34 -5.47 0.08
N ARG A 40 1.01 -5.35 0.20
CA ARG A 40 0.06 -6.32 -0.39
C ARG A 40 0.12 -6.32 -1.91
N GLY A 41 0.13 -5.15 -2.54
CA GLY A 41 0.26 -5.02 -3.99
C GLY A 41 1.53 -5.68 -4.53
N ARG A 42 2.67 -5.36 -3.91
CA ARG A 42 3.97 -5.93 -4.27
C ARG A 42 4.03 -7.45 -4.05
N ALA A 43 3.48 -7.94 -2.94
CA ALA A 43 3.40 -9.38 -2.65
C ALA A 43 2.49 -10.11 -3.66
N ALA A 44 1.33 -9.54 -4.00
CA ALA A 44 0.43 -10.11 -4.98
C ALA A 44 1.07 -10.17 -6.37
N ALA A 45 1.75 -9.10 -6.80
CA ALA A 45 2.50 -9.09 -8.06
C ALA A 45 3.59 -10.16 -8.10
N ALA A 46 4.35 -10.32 -7.01
CA ALA A 46 5.36 -11.37 -6.89
C ALA A 46 4.72 -12.78 -6.92
N MET A 47 3.56 -12.96 -6.28
CA MET A 47 2.82 -14.22 -6.32
C MET A 47 2.37 -14.57 -7.74
N VAL A 48 1.81 -13.60 -8.48
CA VAL A 48 1.39 -13.79 -9.88
C VAL A 48 2.58 -14.18 -10.76
N GLU A 49 3.73 -13.54 -10.58
CA GLU A 49 4.95 -13.88 -11.32
C GLU A 49 5.43 -15.31 -11.01
N LEU A 50 5.39 -15.71 -9.74
CA LEU A 50 5.74 -17.08 -9.34
C LEU A 50 4.79 -18.10 -9.97
N MET A 51 3.48 -17.84 -9.96
CA MET A 51 2.48 -18.70 -10.59
C MET A 51 2.75 -18.88 -12.08
N ARG A 52 3.00 -17.77 -12.81
CA ARG A 52 3.32 -17.81 -14.24
C ARG A 52 4.58 -18.60 -14.57
N ARG A 53 5.59 -18.56 -13.70
CA ARG A 53 6.87 -19.26 -13.93
C ARG A 53 6.87 -20.72 -13.54
N ARG A 54 5.99 -21.13 -12.63
CA ARG A 54 6.07 -22.43 -11.95
C ARG A 54 4.84 -23.32 -12.20
N TRP A 55 3.74 -22.74 -12.66
CA TRP A 55 2.44 -23.41 -12.75
C TRP A 55 1.78 -23.35 -14.13
N LEU A 56 2.25 -22.46 -14.99
CA LEU A 56 1.92 -22.36 -16.40
C LEU A 56 3.16 -22.71 -17.22
#